data_AF-A0A3D3KIB9-F1
#
_entry.id   AF-A0A3D3KIB9-F1
#
_cell.length_a   1.000
_cell.length_b   1.000
_cell.length_c   1.000
_cell.angle_alpha   90.00
_cell.angle_beta   90.00
_cell.angle_gamma   90.00
#
_symmetry.space_group_name_H-M   'P 1'
#
loop_
_entity.id
_entity.type
_entity.pdbx_description
1 polymer ?
#
loop_
_entity_poly.entity_id
_entity_poly.type
_entity_poly.pdbx_seq_one_letter_code
_entity_poly.pdbx_strand_id
1 'polypeptide(L)'
;MGELAEGTIQLLNYLISGFVTAWIFYSFTPFRINNQFERVIQALIFTVIIKSSFFFIEWLLLLVGKAYSFGQIYANTEEIISLVLAVFYGLLFSYLSNGDYIHRVSRYLGISQEHSYVSELFYAFKSNPDKYIILNTKTDSTFEGRRIYGYPDEFPSKHSEGHFNISDPSWIGEKTETIEGEEQVVSVLIAMSGVENILIPSEYVAWIEFIKPAENSDSSN
;
A
#
# COMPACT_ATOMS: atom_id res chain seq x y z
N MET A 1 -45.16 -0.49 0.89
CA MET A 1 -44.03 -0.99 0.08
C MET A 1 -43.61 -0.01 -1.01
N GLY A 2 -44.55 0.64 -1.73
CA GLY A 2 -44.22 1.65 -2.76
C GLY A 2 -43.42 2.86 -2.24
N GLU A 3 -43.82 3.45 -1.11
CA GLU A 3 -43.13 4.62 -0.53
C GLU A 3 -41.68 4.33 -0.12
N LEU A 4 -41.40 3.13 0.39
CA LEU A 4 -40.03 2.71 0.74
C LEU A 4 -39.16 2.51 -0.51
N ALA A 5 -39.73 1.96 -1.57
CA ALA A 5 -39.04 1.77 -2.84
C ALA A 5 -38.70 3.13 -3.48
N GLU A 6 -39.64 4.07 -3.47
CA GLU A 6 -39.46 5.41 -4.02
C GLU A 6 -38.38 6.20 -3.26
N GLY A 7 -38.42 6.20 -1.93
CA GLY A 7 -37.40 6.84 -1.11
C GLY A 7 -36.00 6.23 -1.31
N THR A 8 -35.92 4.92 -1.52
CA THR A 8 -34.66 4.23 -1.82
C THR A 8 -34.12 4.62 -3.20
N ILE A 9 -34.97 4.73 -4.21
CA ILE A 9 -34.58 5.15 -5.56
C ILE A 9 -34.08 6.61 -5.53
N GLN A 10 -34.77 7.50 -4.81
CA GLN A 10 -34.34 8.89 -4.65
C GLN A 10 -32.98 8.98 -3.95
N LEU A 11 -32.77 8.20 -2.89
CA LEU A 11 -31.48 8.13 -2.20
C LEU A 11 -30.37 7.61 -3.13
N LEU A 12 -30.66 6.58 -3.92
CA LEU A 12 -29.70 6.01 -4.87
C LEU A 12 -29.33 7.01 -5.96
N ASN A 13 -30.32 7.73 -6.52
CA ASN A 13 -30.09 8.79 -7.51
C ASN A 13 -29.25 9.92 -6.94
N TYR A 14 -29.50 10.31 -5.68
CA TYR A 14 -28.69 11.31 -5.00
C TYR A 14 -27.22 10.86 -4.85
N LEU A 15 -27.01 9.60 -4.48
CA LEU A 15 -25.68 9.03 -4.22
C LEU A 15 -24.93 8.57 -5.47
N ILE A 16 -25.57 8.55 -6.64
CA ILE A 16 -25.02 7.89 -7.84
C ILE A 16 -23.65 8.48 -8.23
N SER A 17 -23.52 9.80 -8.14
CA SER A 17 -22.26 10.52 -8.44
C SER A 17 -21.12 10.11 -7.49
N GLY A 18 -21.41 9.97 -6.20
CA GLY A 18 -20.43 9.51 -5.22
C GLY A 18 -20.06 8.04 -5.40
N PHE A 19 -21.02 7.18 -5.75
CA PHE A 19 -20.76 5.77 -6.06
C PHE A 19 -19.86 5.62 -7.30
N VAL A 20 -20.12 6.39 -8.36
CA VAL A 20 -19.27 6.40 -9.57
C VAL A 20 -17.84 6.82 -9.23
N THR A 21 -17.69 7.87 -8.41
CA THR A 21 -16.38 8.36 -7.96
C THR A 21 -15.63 7.30 -7.17
N ALA A 22 -16.29 6.67 -6.18
CA ALA A 22 -15.71 5.60 -5.39
C ALA A 22 -15.29 4.41 -6.27
N TRP A 23 -16.15 4.02 -7.22
CA TRP A 23 -15.87 2.92 -8.13
C TRP A 23 -14.64 3.20 -8.99
N ILE A 24 -14.50 4.39 -9.56
CA ILE A 24 -13.30 4.79 -10.31
C ILE A 24 -12.08 4.77 -9.39
N PHE A 25 -12.16 5.43 -8.24
CA PHE A 25 -11.05 5.48 -7.28
C PHE A 25 -10.52 4.09 -6.93
N TYR A 26 -11.41 3.13 -6.65
CA TYR A 26 -11.03 1.75 -6.32
C TYR A 26 -10.61 0.89 -7.48
N SER A 27 -11.10 1.18 -8.69
CA SER A 27 -10.67 0.44 -9.88
C SER A 27 -9.22 0.75 -10.23
N PHE A 28 -8.77 1.97 -9.93
CA PHE A 28 -7.42 2.43 -10.25
C PHE A 28 -6.46 2.46 -9.05
N THR A 29 -6.89 2.10 -7.83
CA THR A 29 -6.01 2.01 -6.66
C THR A 29 -5.97 0.59 -6.11
N PRO A 30 -4.84 0.12 -5.56
CA PRO A 30 -4.77 -1.21 -4.93
C PRO A 30 -5.49 -1.28 -3.57
N PHE A 31 -6.15 -0.20 -3.13
CA PHE A 31 -6.82 -0.13 -1.84
C PHE A 31 -8.06 -1.01 -1.83
N ARG A 32 -8.04 -2.09 -1.04
CA ARG A 32 -9.18 -3.01 -0.92
C ARG A 32 -9.97 -2.72 0.35
N ILE A 33 -11.18 -2.17 0.20
CA ILE A 33 -12.17 -2.15 1.29
C ILE A 33 -12.98 -3.44 1.25
N ASN A 34 -12.89 -4.23 2.32
CA ASN A 34 -13.63 -5.48 2.48
C ASN A 34 -15.05 -5.27 3.04
N ASN A 35 -15.35 -4.10 3.65
CA ASN A 35 -16.62 -3.84 4.30
C ASN A 35 -17.62 -3.06 3.40
N GLN A 36 -18.85 -3.57 3.26
CA GLN A 36 -19.90 -2.93 2.46
C GLN A 36 -20.36 -1.58 3.05
N PHE A 37 -20.40 -1.47 4.38
CA PHE A 37 -20.82 -0.24 5.07
C PHE A 37 -19.88 0.94 4.78
N GLU A 38 -18.57 0.68 4.79
CA GLU A 38 -17.54 1.68 4.49
C GLU A 38 -17.64 2.19 3.05
N ARG A 39 -17.97 1.32 2.09
CA ARG A 39 -18.19 1.71 0.69
C ARG A 39 -19.34 2.71 0.55
N VAL A 40 -20.42 2.52 1.32
CA VAL A 40 -21.58 3.43 1.32
C VAL A 40 -21.22 4.78 1.97
N ILE A 41 -20.53 4.76 3.11
CA ILE A 41 -20.06 5.99 3.77
C ILE A 41 -19.17 6.81 2.83
N GLN A 42 -18.28 6.16 2.11
CA GLN A 42 -17.38 6.88 1.21
C GLN A 42 -18.10 7.43 -0.02
N ALA A 43 -19.04 6.68 -0.60
CA ALA A 43 -19.90 7.22 -1.64
C ALA A 43 -20.67 8.45 -1.14
N LEU A 44 -21.13 8.45 0.11
CA LEU A 44 -21.74 9.62 0.74
C LEU A 44 -20.75 10.80 0.83
N ILE A 45 -19.52 10.57 1.29
CA ILE A 45 -18.47 11.60 1.36
C ILE A 45 -18.19 12.19 -0.02
N PHE A 46 -18.00 11.36 -1.04
CA PHE A 46 -17.77 11.85 -2.40
C PHE A 46 -18.97 12.61 -2.96
N THR A 47 -20.19 12.16 -2.67
CA THR A 47 -21.42 12.88 -3.06
C THR A 47 -21.42 14.29 -2.47
N VAL A 48 -21.09 14.43 -1.18
CA VAL A 48 -21.00 15.74 -0.52
C VAL A 48 -19.94 16.63 -1.18
N ILE A 49 -18.77 16.08 -1.50
CA ILE A 49 -17.69 16.83 -2.19
C ILE A 49 -18.15 17.31 -3.56
N ILE A 50 -18.77 16.45 -4.36
CA ILE A 50 -19.24 16.77 -5.72
C ILE A 50 -20.32 17.85 -5.66
N LYS A 51 -21.34 17.67 -4.81
CA LYS A 51 -22.44 18.64 -4.67
C LYS A 51 -21.95 19.99 -4.17
N SER A 52 -21.02 20.00 -3.20
CA SER A 52 -20.40 21.23 -2.71
C SER A 52 -19.60 21.94 -3.81
N SER A 53 -18.89 21.18 -4.62
CA SER A 53 -18.10 21.71 -5.74
C SER A 53 -19.01 22.24 -6.86
N PHE A 54 -20.11 21.55 -7.16
CA PHE A 54 -21.13 22.01 -8.10
C PHE A 54 -21.70 23.35 -7.65
N PHE A 55 -22.13 23.47 -6.38
CA PHE A 55 -22.65 24.72 -5.83
C PHE A 55 -21.63 25.87 -5.94
N PHE A 56 -20.36 25.58 -5.68
CA PHE A 56 -19.30 26.58 -5.83
C PHE A 56 -19.07 27.01 -7.28
N ILE A 57 -19.09 26.06 -8.22
CA ILE A 57 -18.99 26.34 -9.66
C ILE A 57 -20.19 27.16 -10.14
N GLU A 58 -21.40 26.79 -9.73
CA GLU A 58 -22.62 27.53 -10.04
C GLU A 58 -22.53 28.98 -9.52
N TRP A 59 -22.13 29.15 -8.26
CA TRP A 59 -21.92 30.48 -7.67
C TRP A 59 -20.90 31.32 -8.46
N LEU A 60 -19.77 30.72 -8.87
CA LEU A 60 -18.77 31.39 -9.72
C LEU A 60 -19.32 31.74 -11.10
N LEU A 61 -20.04 30.82 -11.74
CA LEU A 61 -20.65 31.04 -13.05
C LEU A 61 -21.69 32.15 -13.01
N LEU A 62 -22.51 32.23 -11.95
CA LEU A 62 -23.47 33.32 -11.76
C LEU A 62 -22.77 34.66 -11.52
N LEU A 63 -21.62 34.66 -10.83
CA LEU A 63 -20.82 35.87 -10.62
C LEU A 63 -20.24 36.38 -11.95
N VAL A 64 -19.64 35.50 -12.74
CA VAL A 64 -19.12 35.82 -14.09
C VAL A 64 -20.25 36.17 -15.07
N GLY A 65 -21.41 35.53 -14.91
CA GLY A 65 -22.64 35.75 -15.68
C GLY A 65 -23.17 37.18 -15.60
N LYS A 66 -22.82 37.92 -14.53
CA LYS A 66 -23.12 39.36 -14.41
C LYS A 66 -22.31 40.23 -15.39
N ALA A 67 -21.15 39.75 -15.85
CA ALA A 67 -20.29 40.45 -16.81
C ALA A 67 -20.49 39.95 -18.25
N TYR A 68 -20.70 38.64 -18.44
CA TYR A 68 -20.96 38.01 -19.74
C TYR A 68 -22.02 36.91 -19.60
N SER A 69 -23.17 37.08 -20.26
CA SER A 69 -24.24 36.07 -20.22
C SER A 69 -23.91 34.88 -21.11
N PHE A 70 -23.65 33.72 -20.51
CA PHE A 70 -23.33 32.47 -21.21
C PHE A 70 -24.55 31.53 -21.40
N GLY A 71 -25.77 31.98 -21.09
CA GLY A 71 -27.01 31.20 -21.27
C GLY A 71 -27.67 30.76 -19.96
N GLN A 72 -28.84 30.11 -20.06
CA GLN A 72 -29.62 29.64 -18.90
C GLN A 72 -29.13 28.26 -18.44
N ILE A 73 -29.01 28.09 -17.12
CA ILE A 73 -28.77 26.77 -16.51
C ILE A 73 -30.09 25.99 -16.56
N TYR A 74 -30.12 24.88 -17.32
CA TYR A 74 -31.31 24.01 -17.43
C TYR A 74 -31.41 23.04 -16.24
N ALA A 75 -32.62 22.56 -15.93
CA ALA A 75 -32.88 21.67 -14.79
C ALA A 75 -32.02 20.39 -14.75
N ASN A 76 -31.67 19.82 -15.91
CA ASN A 76 -30.90 18.57 -15.98
C ASN A 76 -29.37 18.80 -15.95
N THR A 77 -28.93 20.06 -15.89
CA THR A 77 -27.51 20.41 -15.95
C THR A 77 -26.76 19.95 -14.71
N GLU A 78 -27.43 19.96 -13.54
CA GLU A 78 -26.84 19.53 -12.28
C GLU A 78 -26.40 18.07 -12.32
N GLU A 79 -27.23 17.18 -12.84
CA GLU A 79 -26.95 15.75 -12.89
C GLU A 79 -25.76 15.44 -13.82
N ILE A 80 -25.76 16.05 -15.01
CA ILE A 80 -24.69 15.88 -16.00
C ILE A 80 -23.36 16.41 -15.45
N ILE A 81 -23.37 17.62 -14.88
CA ILE A 81 -22.15 18.21 -14.31
C ILE A 81 -21.68 17.41 -13.09
N SER A 82 -22.60 16.94 -12.23
CA SER A 82 -22.25 16.07 -11.09
C SER A 82 -21.57 14.77 -11.55
N LEU A 83 -22.02 14.19 -12.67
CA LEU A 83 -21.39 12.99 -13.24
C LEU A 83 -20.00 13.29 -13.82
N VAL A 84 -19.84 14.41 -14.51
CA VAL A 84 -18.51 14.84 -15.02
C VAL A 84 -17.55 15.10 -13.86
N LEU A 85 -18.01 15.79 -12.82
CA LEU A 85 -17.24 16.01 -11.59
C LEU A 85 -16.91 14.68 -10.89
N ALA A 86 -17.83 13.72 -10.87
CA ALA A 86 -17.57 12.40 -10.30
C ALA A 86 -16.41 11.70 -11.00
N VAL A 87 -16.39 11.69 -12.33
CA VAL A 87 -15.28 11.12 -13.12
C VAL A 87 -13.99 11.88 -12.86
N PHE A 88 -14.04 13.21 -12.88
CA PHE A 88 -12.88 14.06 -12.60
C PHE A 88 -12.29 13.80 -11.21
N TYR A 89 -13.10 13.80 -10.16
CA TYR A 89 -12.64 13.54 -8.80
C TYR A 89 -12.15 12.10 -8.63
N GLY A 90 -12.81 11.12 -9.24
CA GLY A 90 -12.38 9.71 -9.17
C GLY A 90 -10.97 9.54 -9.74
N LEU A 91 -10.70 10.13 -10.91
CA LEU A 91 -9.39 10.12 -11.53
C LEU A 91 -8.38 10.98 -10.76
N LEU A 92 -8.77 12.17 -10.29
CA LEU A 92 -7.90 13.06 -9.50
C LEU A 92 -7.44 12.38 -8.22
N PHE A 93 -8.36 11.82 -7.43
CA PHE A 93 -8.02 11.13 -6.19
C PHE A 93 -7.23 9.84 -6.46
N SER A 94 -7.54 9.11 -7.53
CA SER A 94 -6.73 7.96 -7.92
C SER A 94 -5.31 8.36 -8.28
N TYR A 95 -5.14 9.42 -9.08
CA TYR A 95 -3.82 9.95 -9.43
C TYR A 95 -3.04 10.42 -8.20
N LEU A 96 -3.69 11.14 -7.29
CA LEU A 96 -3.08 11.59 -6.03
C LEU A 96 -2.71 10.41 -5.11
N SER A 97 -3.49 9.34 -5.11
CA SER A 97 -3.25 8.15 -4.29
C SER A 97 -2.19 7.20 -4.88
N ASN A 98 -2.07 7.16 -6.20
CA ASN A 98 -1.04 6.36 -6.88
C ASN A 98 0.31 7.09 -6.95
N GLY A 99 0.30 8.42 -6.93
CA GLY A 99 1.51 9.22 -6.81
C GLY A 99 1.95 9.38 -5.35
N ASP A 100 3.25 9.47 -5.13
CA ASP A 100 3.88 9.71 -3.81
C ASP A 100 3.55 11.11 -3.20
N TYR A 101 2.52 11.79 -3.72
CA TYR A 101 2.12 13.16 -3.38
C TYR A 101 1.39 13.25 -2.04
N ILE A 102 0.46 12.34 -1.75
CA ILE A 102 -0.22 12.30 -0.44
C ILE A 102 0.80 12.04 0.69
N HIS A 103 1.76 11.15 0.44
CA HIS A 103 2.88 10.89 1.35
C HIS A 103 3.83 12.09 1.50
N ARG A 104 3.95 12.95 0.48
CA ARG A 104 4.80 14.16 0.53
C ARG A 104 4.11 15.34 1.24
N VAL A 105 2.81 15.54 1.04
CA VAL A 105 2.04 16.62 1.69
C VAL A 105 1.78 16.33 3.17
N SER A 106 1.48 15.07 3.53
CA SER A 106 1.32 14.65 4.93
C SER A 106 2.61 14.85 5.75
N ARG A 107 3.79 14.60 5.15
CA ARG A 107 5.09 14.89 5.77
C ARG A 107 5.35 16.38 6.00
N TYR A 108 4.82 17.25 5.14
CA TYR A 108 5.00 18.71 5.27
C TYR A 108 4.12 19.33 6.37
N LEU A 109 2.96 18.72 6.66
CA LEU A 109 1.99 19.26 7.62
C LEU A 109 2.21 18.82 9.08
N GLY A 110 3.16 17.93 9.37
CA GLY A 110 3.62 17.64 10.74
C GLY A 110 2.57 17.01 11.67
N ILE A 111 1.55 16.33 11.13
CA ILE A 111 0.41 15.78 11.90
C ILE A 111 0.62 14.33 12.39
N SER A 112 1.81 13.71 12.26
CA SER A 112 2.10 12.49 13.05
C SER A 112 3.58 12.32 13.40
N GLN A 113 3.86 12.27 14.71
CA GLN A 113 5.14 11.81 15.27
C GLN A 113 5.07 10.31 15.58
N GLU A 114 4.59 9.52 14.63
CA GLU A 114 4.73 8.07 14.62
C GLU A 114 5.16 7.71 13.19
N HIS A 115 6.31 7.06 13.05
CA HIS A 115 7.07 6.98 11.79
C HIS A 115 6.21 6.47 10.63
N SER A 116 6.06 7.29 9.58
CA SER A 116 5.16 7.09 8.42
C SER A 116 5.58 6.01 7.42
N TYR A 117 6.08 4.87 7.89
CA TYR A 117 6.27 3.68 7.06
C TYR A 117 5.13 2.70 7.33
N VAL A 118 4.57 2.09 6.27
CA VAL A 118 3.39 1.21 6.33
C VAL A 118 3.56 0.05 7.34
N SER A 119 4.81 -0.30 7.66
CA SER A 119 5.18 -1.16 8.78
C SER A 119 6.62 -0.89 9.23
N GLU A 120 6.95 -1.28 10.47
CA GLU A 120 8.33 -1.31 11.00
C GLU A 120 9.27 -2.15 10.12
N LEU A 121 8.72 -3.20 9.50
CA LEU A 121 9.42 -4.07 8.56
C LEU A 121 9.93 -3.28 7.34
N PHE A 122 9.06 -2.47 6.73
CA PHE A 122 9.44 -1.64 5.59
C PHE A 122 10.55 -0.63 5.97
N TYR A 123 10.47 -0.06 7.17
CA TYR A 123 11.51 0.82 7.66
C TYR A 123 12.85 0.09 7.86
N ALA A 124 12.83 -1.12 8.40
CA ALA A 124 14.03 -1.91 8.63
C ALA A 124 14.78 -2.23 7.33
N PHE A 125 14.07 -2.62 6.27
CA PHE A 125 14.64 -2.85 4.93
C PHE A 125 15.16 -1.57 4.30
N LYS A 126 14.40 -0.46 4.38
CA LYS A 126 14.85 0.82 3.84
C LYS A 126 16.08 1.38 4.55
N SER A 127 16.21 1.14 5.86
CA SER A 127 17.37 1.55 6.65
C SER A 127 18.60 0.69 6.39
N ASN A 128 18.43 -0.46 5.74
CA ASN A 128 19.47 -1.43 5.42
C ASN A 128 19.42 -1.81 3.93
N PRO A 129 19.64 -0.84 3.02
CA PRO A 129 19.60 -1.11 1.59
C PRO A 129 20.71 -2.09 1.19
N ASP A 130 20.40 -2.93 0.19
CA ASP A 130 21.35 -3.80 -0.50
C ASP A 130 22.09 -4.81 0.41
N LYS A 131 21.45 -5.26 1.49
CA LYS A 131 22.02 -6.26 2.40
C LYS A 131 21.38 -7.62 2.21
N TYR A 132 22.21 -8.66 2.21
CA TYR A 132 21.76 -10.01 2.45
C TYR A 132 21.14 -10.12 3.84
N ILE A 133 20.09 -10.94 3.94
CA ILE A 133 19.34 -11.14 5.17
C ILE A 133 19.32 -12.61 5.57
N ILE A 134 19.02 -12.85 6.83
CA ILE A 134 18.68 -14.16 7.35
C ILE A 134 17.22 -14.14 7.79
N LEU A 135 16.41 -14.98 7.17
CA LEU A 135 15.04 -15.26 7.59
C LEU A 135 15.04 -16.43 8.56
N ASN A 136 14.59 -16.19 9.78
CA ASN A 136 14.37 -17.23 10.77
C ASN A 136 12.91 -17.68 10.70
N THR A 137 12.68 -18.94 10.39
CA THR A 137 11.31 -19.47 10.28
C THR A 137 10.78 -19.90 11.65
N LYS A 138 9.46 -19.98 11.82
CA LYS A 138 8.84 -20.44 13.06
C LYS A 138 8.93 -21.96 13.18
N THR A 139 9.06 -22.45 14.42
CA THR A 139 9.12 -23.90 14.72
C THR A 139 7.84 -24.64 14.40
N ASP A 140 6.69 -23.97 14.43
CA ASP A 140 5.36 -24.53 14.12
C ASP A 140 5.05 -24.58 12.61
N SER A 141 5.94 -24.07 11.77
CA SER A 141 5.79 -24.03 10.31
C SER A 141 6.41 -25.26 9.63
N THR A 142 6.12 -25.45 8.34
CA THR A 142 6.75 -26.50 7.49
C THR A 142 8.28 -26.42 7.47
N PHE A 143 8.85 -25.29 7.86
CA PHE A 143 10.29 -25.03 7.85
C PHE A 143 10.98 -25.31 9.19
N GLU A 144 10.27 -25.77 10.24
CA GLU A 144 10.85 -26.30 11.49
C GLU A 144 11.95 -25.43 12.14
N GLY A 145 11.84 -24.09 12.09
CA GLY A 145 12.86 -23.21 12.67
C GLY A 145 14.15 -23.07 11.85
N ARG A 146 14.16 -23.54 10.60
CA ARG A 146 15.30 -23.36 9.69
C ARG A 146 15.57 -21.89 9.39
N ARG A 147 16.85 -21.60 9.14
CA ARG A 147 17.36 -20.27 8.82
C ARG A 147 17.76 -20.20 7.35
N ILE A 148 17.25 -19.21 6.64
CA ILE A 148 17.47 -19.03 5.20
C ILE A 148 18.23 -17.74 4.99
N TYR A 149 19.39 -17.85 4.38
CA TYR A 149 20.22 -16.75 3.93
C TYR A 149 19.88 -16.41 2.47
N GLY A 150 19.81 -15.14 2.11
CA GLY A 150 19.69 -14.72 0.71
C GLY A 150 19.42 -13.23 0.55
N TYR A 151 19.21 -12.80 -0.69
CA TYR A 151 18.95 -11.40 -1.01
C TYR A 151 17.43 -11.14 -1.12
N PRO A 152 16.90 -10.10 -0.45
CA PRO A 152 15.46 -9.83 -0.42
C PRO A 152 15.02 -8.96 -1.61
N ASP A 153 14.73 -9.58 -2.75
CA ASP A 153 14.24 -8.87 -3.94
C ASP A 153 12.86 -8.23 -3.71
N GLU A 154 11.96 -8.97 -3.05
CA GLU A 154 10.64 -8.45 -2.65
C GLU A 154 10.34 -8.87 -1.23
N PHE A 155 9.73 -7.96 -0.46
CA PHE A 155 9.34 -8.20 0.92
C PHE A 155 7.95 -7.61 1.19
N PRO A 156 7.17 -8.24 2.08
CA PRO A 156 5.81 -7.83 2.35
C PRO A 156 5.78 -6.49 3.11
N SER A 157 4.75 -5.69 2.83
CA SER A 157 4.52 -4.44 3.56
C SER A 157 3.96 -4.66 4.96
N LYS A 158 3.49 -5.87 5.30
CA LYS A 158 2.91 -6.23 6.60
C LYS A 158 3.35 -7.64 7.00
N HIS A 159 3.52 -7.89 8.30
CA HIS A 159 3.95 -9.19 8.82
C HIS A 159 2.93 -10.33 8.61
N SER A 160 1.64 -10.00 8.45
CA SER A 160 0.55 -10.99 8.35
C SER A 160 0.11 -11.29 6.91
N GLU A 161 0.62 -10.55 5.92
CA GLU A 161 0.12 -10.61 4.54
C GLU A 161 1.29 -10.54 3.56
N GLY A 162 1.33 -11.45 2.59
CA GLY A 162 2.32 -11.47 1.51
C GLY A 162 3.44 -12.49 1.71
N HIS A 163 4.43 -12.39 0.83
CA HIS A 163 5.54 -13.33 0.75
C HIS A 163 6.86 -12.56 0.66
N PHE A 164 7.91 -13.13 1.22
CA PHE A 164 9.29 -12.76 0.93
C PHE A 164 9.73 -13.50 -0.33
N ASN A 165 10.26 -12.76 -1.30
CA ASN A 165 10.97 -13.31 -2.45
C ASN A 165 12.47 -13.16 -2.20
N ILE A 166 13.15 -14.29 -2.02
CA ILE A 166 14.57 -14.34 -1.71
C ILE A 166 15.34 -14.97 -2.87
N SER A 167 16.26 -14.21 -3.45
CA SER A 167 17.24 -14.68 -4.44
C SER A 167 18.50 -15.24 -3.79
N ASP A 168 19.19 -16.09 -4.54
CA ASP A 168 20.38 -16.84 -4.12
C ASP A 168 20.19 -17.54 -2.75
N PRO A 169 19.08 -18.28 -2.55
CA PRO A 169 18.75 -18.81 -1.24
C PRO A 169 19.73 -19.91 -0.82
N SER A 170 20.16 -19.84 0.44
CA SER A 170 21.04 -20.82 1.06
C SER A 170 20.52 -21.18 2.45
N TRP A 171 20.56 -22.45 2.82
CA TRP A 171 20.31 -22.87 4.19
C TRP A 171 21.52 -22.53 5.06
N ILE A 172 21.28 -22.04 6.27
CA ILE A 172 22.35 -21.97 7.27
C ILE A 172 22.36 -23.30 8.01
N GLY A 173 23.43 -24.07 7.82
CA GLY A 173 23.71 -25.30 8.54
C GLY A 173 24.89 -25.15 9.49
N GLU A 174 25.14 -26.19 10.26
CA GLU A 174 26.31 -26.31 11.12
C GLU A 174 27.22 -27.41 10.56
N LYS A 175 28.52 -27.14 10.54
CA LYS A 175 29.53 -28.12 10.18
C LYS A 175 30.65 -28.05 11.20
N THR A 176 31.02 -29.21 11.74
CA THR A 176 32.20 -29.32 12.59
C THR A 176 33.43 -29.27 11.69
N GLU A 177 34.29 -28.28 11.92
CA GLU A 177 35.60 -28.19 11.29
C GLU A 177 36.68 -28.23 12.36
N THR A 178 37.78 -28.92 12.05
CA THR A 178 38.95 -28.96 12.94
C THR A 178 39.82 -27.75 12.61
N ILE A 179 39.77 -26.74 13.47
CA ILE A 179 40.61 -25.54 13.37
C ILE A 179 41.65 -25.64 14.49
N GLU A 180 42.93 -25.58 14.12
CA GLU A 180 44.06 -25.67 15.08
C GLU A 180 44.07 -26.94 15.97
N GLY A 181 43.44 -28.02 15.53
CA GLY A 181 43.41 -29.30 16.26
C GLY A 181 42.25 -29.43 17.26
N GLU A 182 41.39 -28.42 17.38
CA GLU A 182 40.15 -28.47 18.15
C GLU A 182 38.93 -28.56 17.20
N GLU A 183 37.94 -29.37 17.57
CA GLU A 183 36.68 -29.43 16.85
C GLU A 183 35.83 -28.20 17.19
N GLN A 184 35.59 -27.35 16.20
CA GLN A 184 34.75 -26.17 16.31
C GLN A 184 33.53 -26.31 15.41
N VAL A 185 32.36 -25.94 15.91
CA VAL A 185 31.12 -25.90 15.12
C VAL A 185 31.07 -24.56 14.40
N VAL A 186 31.17 -24.59 13.07
CA VAL A 186 31.13 -23.40 12.22
C VAL A 186 29.82 -23.38 11.45
N SER A 187 29.19 -22.21 11.34
CA SER A 187 28.00 -22.04 10.49
C SER A 187 28.41 -22.03 9.01
N VAL A 188 27.77 -22.87 8.20
CA VAL A 188 28.06 -23.00 6.77
C VAL A 188 26.81 -22.72 5.95
N LEU A 189 26.98 -22.01 4.83
CA LEU A 189 25.92 -21.79 3.85
C LEU A 189 25.83 -23.00 2.92
N ILE A 190 24.68 -23.66 2.94
CA ILE A 190 24.35 -24.79 2.06
C ILE A 190 23.46 -24.25 0.95
N ALA A 191 24.06 -24.00 -0.22
CA ALA A 191 23.35 -23.45 -1.38
C ALA A 191 22.20 -24.37 -1.81
N MET A 192 21.03 -23.80 -2.11
CA MET A 192 19.90 -24.53 -2.68
C MET A 192 20.13 -24.75 -4.18
N SER A 193 20.90 -25.78 -4.53
CA SER A 193 21.27 -26.05 -5.93
C SER A 193 20.04 -26.15 -6.85
N GLY A 194 20.01 -25.34 -7.91
CA GLY A 194 18.92 -25.29 -8.88
C GLY A 194 17.73 -24.42 -8.49
N VAL A 195 17.80 -23.71 -7.35
CA VAL A 195 16.81 -22.74 -6.91
C VAL A 195 17.36 -21.34 -7.11
N GLU A 196 16.76 -20.58 -8.02
CA GLU A 196 17.09 -19.17 -8.24
C GLU A 196 16.46 -18.28 -7.17
N ASN A 197 15.16 -18.50 -6.91
CA ASN A 197 14.36 -17.74 -5.98
C ASN A 197 13.49 -18.66 -5.10
N ILE A 198 13.27 -18.26 -3.85
CA ILE A 198 12.32 -18.92 -2.94
C ILE A 198 11.28 -17.92 -2.44
N LEU A 199 10.01 -18.33 -2.47
CA LEU A 199 8.89 -17.56 -1.91
C LEU A 199 8.50 -18.12 -0.54
N ILE A 200 8.50 -17.25 0.47
CA ILE A 200 8.21 -17.64 1.86
C ILE A 200 7.07 -16.77 2.39
N PRO A 201 5.94 -17.36 2.82
CA PRO A 201 4.86 -16.61 3.45
C PRO A 201 5.36 -15.85 4.68
N SER A 202 4.99 -14.57 4.81
CA SER A 202 5.40 -13.73 5.94
C SER A 202 4.97 -14.30 7.30
N GLU A 203 3.87 -15.07 7.31
CA GLU A 203 3.34 -15.71 8.51
C GLU A 203 4.29 -16.75 9.12
N TYR A 204 5.19 -17.34 8.32
CA TYR A 204 6.15 -18.35 8.77
C TYR A 204 7.48 -17.76 9.18
N VAL A 205 7.70 -16.46 8.97
CA VAL A 205 8.90 -15.75 9.44
C VAL A 205 8.68 -15.34 10.90
N ALA A 206 9.64 -15.65 11.76
CA ALA A 206 9.65 -15.30 13.17
C ALA A 206 10.37 -13.96 13.39
N TRP A 207 11.56 -13.79 12.80
CA TRP A 207 12.30 -12.53 12.78
C TRP A 207 13.32 -12.51 11.63
N ILE A 208 13.90 -11.34 11.37
CA ILE A 208 14.85 -11.08 10.28
C ILE A 208 16.13 -10.49 10.84
N GLU A 209 17.27 -10.98 10.37
CA GLU A 209 18.59 -10.43 10.69
C GLU A 209 19.20 -9.77 9.45
N PHE A 210 19.69 -8.55 9.62
CA PHE A 210 20.43 -7.82 8.58
C PHE A 210 21.93 -8.05 8.79
N ILE A 211 22.59 -8.59 7.76
CA ILE A 211 23.99 -8.97 7.87
C ILE A 211 24.87 -7.72 7.78
N LYS A 212 25.81 -7.58 8.71
CA LYS A 212 26.81 -6.52 8.60
C LYS A 212 27.78 -6.87 7.46
N PRO A 213 28.15 -5.90 6.60
CA PRO A 213 29.25 -6.13 5.69
C PRO A 213 30.48 -6.51 6.51
N ALA A 214 31.23 -7.53 6.06
CA ALA A 214 32.49 -7.88 6.69
C ALA A 214 33.36 -6.62 6.75
N GLU A 215 33.79 -6.22 7.95
CA GLU A 215 34.81 -5.19 8.08
C GLU A 215 36.05 -5.73 7.35
N ASN A 216 36.39 -5.11 6.22
CA ASN A 216 37.69 -5.34 5.60
C ASN A 216 38.75 -4.92 6.62
N SER A 217 39.32 -5.90 7.32
CA SER A 217 40.51 -5.74 8.13
C SER A 217 41.74 -5.59 7.22
N ASP A 218 41.72 -4.62 6.32
CA ASP A 218 42.85 -4.27 5.45
C ASP A 218 42.89 -2.75 5.26
N SER A 219 43.22 -2.04 6.35
CA SER A 219 43.88 -0.73 6.26
C SER A 219 44.45 -0.30 7.61
N SER A 220 45.59 -0.86 8.01
CA SER A 220 46.60 -0.12 8.80
C SER A 220 47.91 -0.90 8.94
N ASN A 221 48.89 -0.44 8.15
CA ASN A 221 50.36 -0.53 8.24
C ASN A 221 51.07 -1.87 8.03
#